data_AF-A0A521ZV55-F1
#
_entry.id   AF-A0A521ZV55-F1
#
_cell.length_a   1.000
_cell.length_b   1.000
_cell.length_c   1.000
_cell.angle_alpha   90.00
_cell.angle_beta   90.00
_cell.angle_gamma   90.00
#
_symmetry.space_group_name_H-M   'P 1'
#
loop_
_entity.id
_entity.type
_entity.pdbx_description
1 polymer ?
#
loop_
_entity_poly.entity_id
_entity_poly.type
_entity_poly.pdbx_seq_one_letter_code
_entity_poly.pdbx_strand_id
1 'polypeptide(L)'
;MESTYKYVKVWRRRNPDKRKAQRQRYYDQTKANGKGKHMKHWKKEELLLVLKKNGQSDQALSKLLGRSVQSIQAARLRWKNRIGAIQDR
;
A
#
# COMPACT_ATOMS: atom_id res chain seq x y z
N MET A 1 8.04 36.13 -0.77
CA MET A 1 8.51 34.80 -1.21
C MET A 1 7.51 34.24 -2.21
N GLU A 2 7.78 34.36 -3.50
CA GLU A 2 6.94 33.68 -4.50
C GLU A 2 7.00 32.17 -4.27
N SER A 3 5.82 31.55 -4.21
CA SER A 3 5.66 30.13 -3.96
C SER A 3 6.54 29.32 -4.92
N THR A 4 7.53 28.64 -4.36
CA THR A 4 8.40 27.65 -5.03
C THR A 4 7.61 26.70 -5.93
N TYR A 5 6.34 26.45 -5.62
CA TYR A 5 5.41 25.67 -6.42
C TYR A 5 5.08 26.25 -7.81
N LYS A 6 4.88 27.58 -7.94
CA LYS A 6 4.59 28.22 -9.24
C LYS A 6 5.78 28.10 -10.18
N TYR A 7 6.99 28.35 -9.68
CA TYR A 7 8.24 28.20 -10.42
C TYR A 7 8.43 26.76 -10.92
N VAL A 8 8.23 25.77 -10.05
CA VAL A 8 8.32 24.35 -10.40
C VAL A 8 7.27 23.95 -11.46
N LYS A 9 6.05 24.50 -11.41
CA LYS A 9 5.00 24.21 -12.39
C LYS A 9 5.37 24.72 -13.79
N VAL A 10 5.87 25.96 -13.88
CA VAL A 10 6.34 26.55 -15.16
C VAL A 10 7.53 25.76 -15.70
N TRP A 11 8.48 25.39 -14.85
CA TRP A 11 9.63 24.57 -15.24
C TRP A 11 9.20 23.20 -15.80
N ARG A 12 8.24 22.52 -15.16
CA ARG A 12 7.69 21.24 -15.64
C ARG A 12 7.01 21.36 -17.00
N ARG A 13 6.32 22.48 -17.25
CA ARG A 13 5.67 22.73 -18.55
C ARG A 13 6.69 23.00 -19.65
N ARG A 14 7.76 23.74 -19.34
CA ARG A 14 8.84 24.09 -20.29
C ARG A 14 9.86 22.98 -20.53
N ASN A 15 9.94 21.98 -19.64
CA ASN A 15 10.92 20.89 -19.71
C ASN A 15 10.24 19.50 -19.58
N PRO A 16 9.35 19.12 -20.52
CA PRO A 16 8.61 17.86 -20.44
C PRO A 16 9.55 16.64 -20.45
N ASP A 17 10.60 16.65 -21.26
CA ASP A 17 11.54 15.53 -21.39
C ASP A 17 12.40 15.34 -20.12
N LYS A 18 12.90 16.42 -19.55
CA LYS A 18 13.64 16.38 -18.28
C LYS A 18 12.75 15.89 -17.14
N ARG A 19 11.47 16.28 -17.13
CA ARG A 19 10.50 15.78 -16.14
C ARG A 19 10.18 14.31 -16.36
N LYS A 20 10.07 13.85 -17.61
CA LYS A 20 9.88 12.43 -17.95
C LYS A 20 11.08 11.60 -17.47
N ALA A 21 12.31 12.04 -17.75
CA ALA A 21 13.53 11.39 -17.28
C ALA A 21 13.63 11.35 -15.74
N GLN A 22 13.30 12.45 -15.07
CA GLN A 22 13.27 12.49 -13.60
C GLN A 22 12.22 11.53 -13.02
N ARG A 23 11.04 11.49 -13.63
CA ARG A 23 9.96 10.58 -13.23
C ARG A 23 10.36 9.12 -13.46
N GLN A 24 11.00 8.82 -14.59
CA GLN A 24 11.49 7.48 -14.91
C GLN A 24 12.54 7.04 -13.88
N ARG A 25 13.53 7.87 -13.57
CA ARG A 25 14.53 7.59 -12.52
C ARG A 25 13.90 7.29 -11.16
N TYR A 26 12.86 8.01 -10.77
CA TYR A 26 12.11 7.74 -9.54
C TYR A 26 11.43 6.35 -9.58
N TYR A 27 10.82 5.99 -10.71
CA TYR A 27 10.22 4.66 -10.89
C TYR A 27 11.26 3.54 -10.95
N ASP A 28 12.40 3.78 -11.58
CA ASP A 28 13.50 2.81 -11.66
C ASP A 28 14.11 2.57 -10.28
N GLN A 29 14.35 3.63 -9.50
CA GLN A 29 14.80 3.53 -8.12
C GLN A 29 13.77 2.82 -7.23
N THR A 30 12.48 3.11 -7.36
CA THR A 30 11.44 2.45 -6.56
C THR A 30 11.26 0.98 -6.93
N LYS A 31 11.44 0.62 -8.21
CA LYS A 31 11.46 -0.76 -8.70
C LYS A 31 12.70 -1.53 -8.22
N ALA A 32 13.87 -0.91 -8.30
CA ALA A 32 15.14 -1.47 -7.82
C ALA A 32 15.15 -1.67 -6.30
N ASN A 33 14.63 -0.70 -5.55
CA ASN A 33 14.54 -0.74 -4.08
C ASN A 33 13.44 -1.66 -3.55
N GLY A 34 12.83 -2.51 -4.39
CA GLY A 34 11.97 -3.60 -3.95
C GLY A 34 10.69 -3.20 -3.20
N LYS A 35 10.36 -1.90 -3.11
CA LYS A 35 9.18 -1.42 -2.36
C LYS A 35 7.84 -1.96 -2.90
N GLY A 36 7.84 -2.53 -4.11
CA GLY A 36 6.70 -3.27 -4.67
C GLY A 36 6.79 -4.80 -4.60
N LYS A 37 7.97 -5.40 -4.38
CA LYS A 37 8.17 -6.87 -4.43
C LYS A 37 7.78 -7.58 -3.12
N HIS A 38 7.61 -6.86 -2.03
CA HIS A 38 7.25 -7.44 -0.71
C HIS A 38 5.80 -7.19 -0.29
N MET A 39 4.92 -6.73 -1.20
CA MET A 39 3.49 -6.90 -0.97
C MET A 39 3.12 -8.37 -1.19
N LYS A 40 3.52 -9.23 -0.23
CA LYS A 40 3.05 -10.62 -0.16
C LYS A 40 1.53 -10.55 -0.21
N HIS A 41 0.98 -11.05 -1.30
CA HIS A 41 -0.46 -11.14 -1.45
C HIS A 41 -0.99 -11.99 -0.30
N TRP A 42 -2.12 -11.59 0.27
CA TRP A 42 -2.74 -12.36 1.34
C TRP A 42 -3.24 -13.68 0.77
N LYS A 43 -2.73 -14.81 1.28
CA LYS A 43 -3.28 -16.11 0.92
C LYS A 43 -4.68 -16.25 1.51
N LYS A 44 -5.53 -17.07 0.89
CA LYS A 44 -6.90 -17.32 1.36
C LYS A 44 -6.92 -17.82 2.80
N GLU A 45 -6.04 -18.76 3.14
CA GLU A 45 -5.89 -19.32 4.48
C GLU A 45 -5.49 -18.26 5.52
N GLU A 46 -4.53 -17.39 5.17
CA GLU A 46 -4.11 -16.28 6.05
C GLU A 46 -5.28 -15.32 6.32
N LEU A 47 -6.10 -15.02 5.30
CA LEU A 47 -7.27 -14.16 5.46
C LEU A 47 -8.34 -14.78 6.34
N LEU A 48 -8.59 -16.09 6.21
CA LEU A 48 -9.55 -16.80 7.05
C LEU A 48 -9.14 -16.72 8.53
N LEU A 49 -7.85 -16.83 8.84
CA LEU A 49 -7.33 -16.65 10.20
C LEU A 49 -7.51 -15.22 10.70
N VAL A 50 -7.21 -14.22 9.86
CA VAL A 50 -7.32 -12.80 10.21
C VAL A 50 -8.77 -12.35 10.45
N LEU A 51 -9.73 -12.91 9.70
CA LEU A 51 -11.14 -12.51 9.71
C LEU A 51 -12.02 -13.32 10.67
N LYS A 52 -11.46 -14.30 11.38
CA LYS A 52 -12.20 -15.11 12.36
C LYS A 52 -12.72 -14.21 13.50
N LYS A 53 -14.03 -14.22 13.76
CA LYS A 53 -14.73 -13.34 14.74
C LYS A 53 -14.22 -13.51 16.19
N ASN A 54 -13.87 -14.74 16.58
CA ASN A 54 -13.20 -15.06 17.85
C ASN A 54 -11.74 -15.47 17.60
N GLY A 55 -11.05 -14.73 16.74
CA GLY A 55 -9.69 -15.03 16.30
C GLY A 55 -8.61 -14.67 17.31
N GLN A 56 -7.38 -15.03 16.97
CA GLN A 56 -6.18 -14.64 17.72
C GLN A 56 -5.99 -13.11 17.71
N SER A 57 -5.27 -12.60 18.72
CA SER A 57 -4.88 -11.19 18.79
C SER A 57 -3.94 -10.81 17.64
N ASP A 58 -3.88 -9.52 17.30
CA ASP A 58 -3.02 -9.05 16.19
C ASP A 58 -1.54 -9.35 16.43
N GLN A 59 -1.10 -9.32 17.69
CA GLN A 59 0.27 -9.69 18.08
C GLN A 59 0.54 -11.18 17.85
N ALA A 60 -0.40 -12.06 18.21
CA ALA A 60 -0.27 -13.49 17.97
C ALA A 60 -0.25 -13.80 16.47
N LEU A 61 -1.15 -13.18 15.70
CA LEU A 61 -1.18 -13.31 14.24
C LEU A 61 0.08 -12.75 13.58
N SER A 62 0.65 -11.68 14.13
CA SER A 62 1.90 -11.10 13.63
C SER A 62 3.07 -12.07 13.74
N LYS A 63 3.19 -12.75 14.88
CA LYS A 63 4.19 -13.82 15.10
C LYS A 63 3.92 -15.04 14.20
N LEU A 64 2.66 -15.46 14.08
CA LEU A 64 2.28 -16.65 13.31
C LEU A 64 2.49 -16.47 11.79
N LEU A 65 2.10 -15.31 11.26
CA LEU A 65 2.09 -15.04 9.81
C LEU A 65 3.36 -14.31 9.34
N GLY A 66 4.24 -13.90 10.26
CA GLY A 66 5.42 -13.10 9.96
C GLY A 66 5.08 -11.75 9.30
N ARG A 67 3.89 -11.20 9.62
CA ARG A 67 3.41 -9.91 9.08
C ARG A 67 3.33 -8.86 10.17
N SER A 68 3.41 -7.59 9.80
CA SER A 68 3.25 -6.52 10.77
C SER A 68 1.82 -6.45 11.29
N VAL A 69 1.66 -6.05 12.56
CA VAL A 69 0.36 -5.77 13.20
C VAL A 69 -0.47 -4.81 12.36
N GLN A 70 0.14 -3.74 11.85
CA GLN A 70 -0.54 -2.77 10.97
C GLN A 70 -1.07 -3.41 9.68
N SER A 71 -0.34 -4.36 9.09
CA SER A 71 -0.81 -5.08 7.90
C SER A 71 -2.03 -5.92 8.20
N ILE A 72 -2.07 -6.59 9.36
CA ILE A 72 -3.20 -7.41 9.83
C ILE A 72 -4.42 -6.52 10.08
N GLN A 73 -4.26 -5.39 10.76
CA GLN A 73 -5.33 -4.42 11.01
C GLN A 73 -5.91 -3.86 9.71
N ALA A 74 -5.04 -3.46 8.77
CA ALA A 74 -5.45 -2.99 7.46
C ALA A 74 -6.22 -4.07 6.69
N ALA A 75 -5.80 -5.34 6.79
CA ALA A 75 -6.53 -6.46 6.19
C ALA A 75 -7.91 -6.64 6.82
N ARG A 76 -8.02 -6.63 8.16
CA ARG A 76 -9.32 -6.72 8.85
C ARG A 76 -10.27 -5.61 8.38
N LEU A 77 -9.81 -4.36 8.36
CA LEU A 77 -10.64 -3.23 7.94
C LEU A 77 -11.09 -3.36 6.47
N ARG A 78 -10.14 -3.65 5.57
CA ARG A 78 -10.41 -3.76 4.13
C ARG A 78 -11.40 -4.87 3.81
N TRP A 79 -11.29 -6.02 4.46
CA TRP A 79 -12.11 -7.20 4.15
C TRP A 79 -13.41 -7.25 4.96
N LYS A 80 -13.47 -6.65 6.16
CA LYS A 80 -14.74 -6.44 6.89
C LYS A 80 -15.72 -5.60 6.06
N ASN A 81 -15.23 -4.50 5.47
CA ASN A 81 -16.05 -3.64 4.60
C ASN A 81 -16.49 -4.36 3.32
N ARG A 82 -15.67 -5.29 2.83
CA ARG A 82 -15.98 -6.07 1.61
C ARG A 82 -17.03 -7.15 1.83
N ILE A 83 -17.09 -7.73 3.03
CA ILE A 83 -18.11 -8.72 3.42
C ILE A 83 -19.43 -8.01 3.78
N GLY A 84 -19.38 -6.86 4.47
CA GLY A 84 -20.57 -6.04 4.72
C GLY A 84 -21.25 -5.60 3.42
N ALA A 85 -20.47 -5.20 2.41
CA ALA A 85 -20.97 -4.86 1.08
C ALA A 85 -21.60 -6.04 0.30
N ILE A 86 -21.45 -7.28 0.75
CA ILE A 86 -22.08 -8.47 0.15
C ILE A 86 -23.39 -8.84 0.87
N GLN A 87 -23.57 -8.43 2.13
CA GLN A 87 -24.78 -8.73 2.90
C GLN A 87 -25.93 -7.71 2.70
N ASP A 88 -25.64 -6.52 2.18
CA ASP A 88 -26.64 -5.47 1.87
C ASP A 88 -27.14 -5.49 0.40
N ARG A 89 -27.16 -6.65 -0.26
CA ARG A 89 -27.73 -6.83 -1.61
C ARG A 89 -28.78 -7.93 -1.64
#